data_AF-A0A527ZKS7-F1
#
_entry.id   AF-A0A527ZKS7-F1
#
_cell.length_a   1.000
_cell.length_b   1.000
_cell.length_c   1.000
_cell.angle_alpha   90.00
_cell.angle_beta   90.00
_cell.angle_gamma   90.00
#
_symmetry.space_group_name_H-M   'P 1'
#
loop_
_entity.id
_entity.type
_entity.pdbx_description
1 polymer ?
#
loop_
_entity_poly.entity_id
_entity_poly.type
_entity_poly.pdbx_seq_one_letter_code
_entity_poly.pdbx_strand_id
1 'polypeptide(L)'
;YAVPLRSFALGFARMATGVGFEPVRAKATKRLLSACMAEPFLVAGTGRADVALMVAAPGRIFVKGGAEGVYCAALPELGLGIALKCDDGAGRAAEVMVAACMARLLRADKALAEKLIDQASPPIQSRVGAKVGALRPTVALA
;
A
#
# COMPACT_ATOMS: atom_id res chain seq x y z
N TYR A 1 -12.30 10.05 11.59
CA TYR A 1 -13.04 9.14 12.48
C TYR A 1 -14.37 8.81 11.80
N ALA A 2 -14.85 7.56 11.87
CA ALA A 2 -16.15 7.08 11.35
C ALA A 2 -16.32 6.64 9.87
N VAL A 3 -15.29 6.61 9.02
CA VAL A 3 -15.43 5.98 7.68
C VAL A 3 -15.10 4.48 7.78
N PRO A 4 -16.02 3.57 7.40
CA PRO A 4 -15.74 2.13 7.39
C PRO A 4 -14.60 1.77 6.42
N LEU A 5 -13.76 0.77 6.76
CA LEU A 5 -12.68 0.31 5.87
C LEU A 5 -13.18 -0.09 4.47
N ARG A 6 -14.36 -0.74 4.40
CA ARG A 6 -15.01 -1.07 3.11
C ARG A 6 -15.25 0.16 2.23
N SER A 7 -15.55 1.31 2.83
CA SER A 7 -15.82 2.55 2.10
C SER A 7 -14.54 3.17 1.57
N PHE A 8 -13.43 3.09 2.33
CA PHE A 8 -12.11 3.45 1.81
C PHE A 8 -11.69 2.54 0.67
N ALA A 9 -11.76 1.22 0.85
CA ALA A 9 -11.41 0.25 -0.18
C ALA A 9 -12.23 0.49 -1.47
N LEU A 10 -13.54 0.68 -1.35
CA LEU A 10 -14.40 1.03 -2.49
C LEU A 10 -13.98 2.34 -3.15
N GLY A 11 -13.69 3.38 -2.36
CA GLY A 11 -13.22 4.67 -2.87
C GLY A 11 -11.96 4.52 -3.72
N PHE A 12 -10.96 3.78 -3.22
CA PHE A 12 -9.72 3.52 -3.96
C PHE A 12 -9.94 2.64 -5.20
N ALA A 13 -10.84 1.65 -5.15
CA ALA A 13 -11.21 0.85 -6.32
C ALA A 13 -11.84 1.71 -7.42
N ARG A 14 -12.73 2.64 -7.03
CA ARG A 14 -13.33 3.61 -7.98
C ARG A 14 -12.31 4.59 -8.52
N MET A 15 -11.36 5.05 -7.70
CA MET A 15 -10.26 5.90 -8.20
C MET A 15 -9.36 5.16 -9.19
N ALA A 16 -9.08 3.87 -8.94
CA ALA A 16 -8.25 3.03 -9.78
C ALA A 16 -8.88 2.76 -11.16
N THR A 17 -10.20 2.54 -11.18
CA THR A 17 -10.94 2.12 -12.37
C THR A 17 -11.68 3.26 -13.08
N GLY A 18 -12.01 4.33 -12.36
CA GLY A 18 -12.94 5.38 -12.79
C GLY A 18 -14.42 4.97 -12.73
N VAL A 19 -14.73 3.71 -12.41
CA VAL A 19 -16.11 3.19 -12.40
C VAL A 19 -16.91 3.85 -11.28
N GLY A 20 -18.14 4.28 -11.60
CA GLY A 20 -19.02 4.96 -10.65
C GLY A 20 -18.72 6.45 -10.46
N PHE A 21 -17.82 7.02 -11.27
CA PHE A 21 -17.64 8.46 -11.38
C PHE A 21 -18.14 8.99 -12.71
N GLU A 22 -18.62 10.23 -12.70
CA GLU A 22 -18.86 11.02 -13.91
C GLU A 22 -17.56 11.18 -14.73
N PRO A 23 -17.63 11.34 -16.07
CA PRO A 23 -16.46 11.35 -16.94
C PRO A 23 -15.34 12.32 -16.52
N VAL A 24 -15.72 13.53 -16.06
CA VAL A 24 -14.76 14.54 -15.59
C VAL A 24 -13.99 14.05 -14.37
N ARG A 25 -14.68 13.41 -13.42
CA ARG A 25 -14.07 12.92 -12.18
C ARG A 25 -13.23 11.67 -12.43
N ALA A 26 -13.69 10.75 -13.28
CA ALA A 26 -12.90 9.59 -13.71
C ALA A 26 -11.57 10.01 -14.38
N LYS A 27 -11.60 11.03 -15.25
CA LYS A 27 -10.38 11.61 -15.85
C LYS A 27 -9.46 12.23 -14.80
N ALA A 28 -10.01 12.94 -13.82
CA ALA A 28 -9.25 13.58 -12.75
C ALA A 28 -8.57 12.56 -11.83
N THR A 29 -9.26 11.48 -11.43
CA THR A 29 -8.69 10.44 -10.56
C THR A 29 -7.59 9.67 -11.26
N LYS A 30 -7.76 9.34 -12.54
CA LYS A 30 -6.70 8.71 -13.35
C LYS A 30 -5.45 9.60 -13.38
N ARG A 31 -5.61 10.89 -13.68
CA ARG A 31 -4.49 11.84 -13.70
C ARG A 31 -3.79 11.93 -12.34
N LEU A 32 -4.57 12.00 -11.25
CA LEU A 32 -4.05 12.07 -9.89
C LEU A 32 -3.21 10.84 -9.54
N LEU A 33 -3.77 9.63 -9.71
CA LEU A 33 -3.06 8.39 -9.39
C LEU A 33 -1.80 8.23 -10.26
N SER A 34 -1.88 8.52 -11.55
CA SER A 34 -0.72 8.47 -12.44
C SER A 34 0.40 9.42 -11.99
N ALA A 35 0.06 10.65 -11.59
CA ALA A 35 1.06 11.60 -11.09
C ALA A 35 1.70 11.13 -9.78
N CYS A 36 0.89 10.65 -8.83
CA CYS A 36 1.40 10.16 -7.55
C CYS A 36 2.32 8.93 -7.71
N MET A 37 1.98 8.01 -8.62
CA MET A 37 2.80 6.82 -8.88
C MET A 37 4.05 7.13 -9.70
N ALA A 38 4.04 8.21 -10.52
CA ALA A 38 5.22 8.69 -11.23
C ALA A 38 6.20 9.39 -10.29
N GLU A 39 5.71 10.10 -9.27
CA GLU A 39 6.54 10.81 -8.29
C GLU A 39 6.26 10.36 -6.84
N PRO A 40 6.52 9.10 -6.46
CA PRO A 40 6.19 8.58 -5.13
C PRO A 40 6.82 9.37 -3.98
N PHE A 41 8.03 9.90 -4.17
CA PHE A 41 8.73 10.68 -3.16
C PHE A 41 7.92 11.92 -2.75
N LEU A 42 7.28 12.61 -3.71
CA LEU A 42 6.47 13.79 -3.43
C LEU A 42 5.16 13.46 -2.69
N VAL A 43 4.77 12.19 -2.65
CA VAL A 43 3.56 11.73 -1.94
C VAL A 43 3.82 11.50 -0.45
N ALA A 44 5.01 11.03 -0.07
CA ALA A 44 5.27 10.59 1.30
C ALA A 44 6.63 10.98 1.88
N GLY A 45 7.67 11.15 1.04
CA GLY A 45 9.01 11.53 1.48
C GLY A 45 9.90 10.37 1.93
N THR A 46 11.00 10.71 2.60
CA THR A 46 12.11 9.80 2.91
C THR A 46 11.72 8.64 3.83
N GLY A 47 12.17 7.43 3.49
CA GLY A 47 12.08 6.25 4.36
C GLY A 47 10.66 5.73 4.58
N ARG A 48 9.67 6.18 3.81
CA ARG A 48 8.27 5.77 3.95
C ARG A 48 7.99 4.51 3.15
N ALA A 49 7.25 3.57 3.73
CA ALA A 49 6.78 2.36 3.04
C ALA A 49 5.97 2.69 1.78
N ASP A 50 5.20 3.80 1.80
CA ASP A 50 4.44 4.30 0.65
C ASP A 50 5.34 4.42 -0.60
N VAL A 51 6.53 5.01 -0.44
CA VAL A 51 7.50 5.21 -1.53
C VAL A 51 8.07 3.87 -1.98
N ALA A 52 8.52 3.04 -1.04
CA ALA A 52 9.12 1.74 -1.35
C ALA A 52 8.17 0.81 -2.11
N LEU A 53 6.89 0.79 -1.73
CA LEU A 53 5.84 -0.01 -2.37
C LEU A 53 5.51 0.51 -3.78
N MET A 54 5.37 1.83 -3.96
CA MET A 54 5.11 2.41 -5.29
C MET A 54 6.30 2.26 -6.24
N VAL A 55 7.53 2.35 -5.73
CA VAL A 55 8.77 2.11 -6.52
C VAL A 55 8.94 0.64 -6.90
N ALA A 56 8.45 -0.29 -6.07
CA ALA A 56 8.52 -1.72 -6.40
C ALA A 56 7.74 -2.09 -7.67
N ALA A 57 6.66 -1.36 -7.97
CA ALA A 57 5.83 -1.56 -9.17
C ALA A 57 5.34 -0.22 -9.75
N PRO A 58 6.20 0.52 -10.48
CA PRO A 58 5.89 1.84 -10.99
C PRO A 58 4.61 1.83 -11.85
N GLY A 59 3.67 2.72 -11.53
CA GLY A 59 2.38 2.84 -12.22
C GLY A 59 1.35 1.73 -11.94
N ARG A 60 1.70 0.71 -11.16
CA ARG A 60 0.84 -0.46 -10.86
C ARG A 60 0.29 -0.45 -9.44
N ILE A 61 0.98 0.21 -8.52
CA ILE A 61 0.60 0.33 -7.11
C ILE A 61 0.54 1.81 -6.75
N PHE A 62 -0.62 2.25 -6.26
CA PHE A 62 -0.72 3.47 -5.47
C PHE A 62 -0.98 3.07 -4.02
N VAL A 63 -0.27 3.68 -3.06
CA VAL A 63 -0.50 3.44 -1.64
C VAL A 63 -0.31 4.72 -0.84
N LYS A 64 -1.12 4.89 0.20
CA LYS A 64 -0.97 5.98 1.16
C LYS A 64 -1.26 5.52 2.58
N GLY A 65 -0.29 5.71 3.46
CA GLY A 65 -0.43 5.59 4.90
C GLY A 65 -1.19 6.78 5.49
N GLY A 66 -2.03 6.49 6.48
CA GLY A 66 -2.74 7.43 7.34
C GLY A 66 -2.32 7.30 8.80
N ALA A 67 -2.89 8.13 9.67
CA ALA A 67 -2.65 8.06 11.11
C ALA A 67 -3.19 6.73 11.71
N GLU A 68 -2.67 6.36 12.88
CA GLU A 68 -3.16 5.22 13.68
C GLU A 68 -3.19 3.88 12.90
N GLY A 69 -2.09 3.55 12.21
CA GLY A 69 -1.90 2.26 11.56
C GLY A 69 -2.81 2.01 10.34
N VAL A 70 -3.37 3.06 9.74
CA VAL A 70 -4.22 2.95 8.54
C VAL A 70 -3.36 2.95 7.28
N TYR A 71 -3.67 2.05 6.34
CA TYR A 71 -3.15 2.11 4.98
C TYR A 71 -4.28 1.91 3.99
N CYS A 72 -4.24 2.70 2.91
CA CYS A 72 -5.11 2.51 1.76
C CYS A 72 -4.29 2.40 0.48
N ALA A 73 -4.78 1.64 -0.49
CA ALA A 73 -4.10 1.45 -1.76
C ALA A 73 -5.08 1.21 -2.92
N ALA A 74 -4.58 1.41 -4.12
CA ALA A 74 -5.25 1.11 -5.38
C ALA A 74 -4.33 0.26 -6.26
N LEU A 75 -4.89 -0.80 -6.87
CA LEU A 75 -4.24 -1.68 -7.83
C LEU A 75 -5.00 -1.58 -9.17
N PRO A 76 -4.65 -0.62 -10.06
CA PRO A 76 -5.42 -0.34 -11.27
C PRO A 76 -5.58 -1.56 -12.19
N GLU A 77 -4.55 -2.37 -12.34
CA GLU A 77 -4.59 -3.58 -13.18
C GLU A 77 -5.60 -4.62 -12.70
N LEU A 78 -5.85 -4.68 -11.38
CA LEU A 78 -6.81 -5.60 -10.78
C LEU A 78 -8.19 -4.95 -10.56
N GLY A 79 -8.29 -3.64 -10.76
CA GLY A 79 -9.47 -2.85 -10.39
C GLY A 79 -9.80 -2.87 -8.89
N LEU A 80 -8.81 -3.18 -8.04
CA LEU A 80 -9.00 -3.34 -6.61
C LEU A 80 -8.58 -2.08 -5.84
N GLY A 81 -9.30 -1.83 -4.75
CA GLY A 81 -8.88 -0.93 -3.69
C GLY A 81 -8.71 -1.71 -2.39
N ILE A 82 -7.72 -1.31 -1.61
CA ILE A 82 -7.37 -1.94 -0.34
C ILE A 82 -7.50 -0.87 0.74
N ALA A 83 -8.05 -1.25 1.89
CA ALA A 83 -7.99 -0.46 3.10
C ALA A 83 -7.81 -1.40 4.29
N LEU A 84 -6.84 -1.11 5.13
CA LEU A 84 -6.57 -1.84 6.36
C LEU A 84 -6.25 -0.89 7.50
N LYS A 85 -6.40 -1.39 8.72
CA LYS A 85 -6.01 -0.70 9.94
C LYS A 85 -5.38 -1.71 10.89
N CYS A 86 -4.22 -1.37 11.44
CA CYS A 86 -3.67 -2.08 12.59
C CYS A 86 -4.47 -1.69 13.84
N ASP A 87 -4.97 -2.69 14.58
CA ASP A 87 -5.94 -2.46 15.65
C ASP A 87 -5.37 -1.62 16.80
N ASP A 88 -4.11 -1.87 17.15
CA ASP A 88 -3.34 -1.11 18.15
C ASP A 88 -2.73 0.20 17.61
N GLY A 89 -3.00 0.54 16.35
CA GLY A 89 -2.50 1.74 15.69
C GLY A 89 -1.02 1.68 15.26
N ALA A 90 -0.34 0.54 15.41
CA ALA A 90 1.09 0.44 15.13
C ALA A 90 1.42 0.56 13.63
N GLY A 91 2.05 1.68 13.24
CA GLY A 91 2.48 1.93 11.85
C GLY A 91 3.39 0.84 11.29
N ARG A 92 4.40 0.41 12.07
CA ARG A 92 5.35 -0.66 11.66
C ARG A 92 4.65 -1.98 11.30
N ALA A 93 3.52 -2.28 11.95
CA ALA A 93 2.75 -3.48 11.68
C ALA A 93 1.85 -3.26 10.45
N ALA A 94 1.23 -2.08 10.32
CA ALA A 94 0.41 -1.72 9.16
C ALA A 94 1.21 -1.75 7.85
N GLU A 95 2.47 -1.32 7.87
CA GLU A 95 3.40 -1.38 6.73
C GLU A 95 3.63 -2.84 6.27
N VAL A 96 3.87 -3.75 7.22
CA VAL A 96 4.00 -5.18 6.95
C VAL A 96 2.70 -5.78 6.41
N MET A 97 1.56 -5.43 7.01
CA MET A 97 0.25 -5.92 6.59
C MET A 97 -0.06 -5.51 5.14
N VAL A 98 0.20 -4.25 4.76
CA VAL A 98 -0.14 -3.78 3.41
C VAL A 98 0.78 -4.41 2.35
N ALA A 99 2.07 -4.56 2.65
CA ALA A 99 3.03 -5.20 1.76
C ALA A 99 2.67 -6.69 1.52
N ALA A 100 2.37 -7.43 2.59
CA ALA A 100 1.96 -8.84 2.50
C ALA A 100 0.64 -9.02 1.72
N CYS A 101 -0.36 -8.18 2.00
CA CYS A 101 -1.62 -8.17 1.24
C CYS A 101 -1.38 -7.95 -0.26
N MET A 102 -0.53 -6.98 -0.63
CA MET A 102 -0.20 -6.70 -2.02
C MET A 102 0.55 -7.86 -2.68
N ALA A 103 1.54 -8.44 -2.00
CA ALA A 103 2.28 -9.60 -2.50
C ALA A 103 1.34 -10.75 -2.88
N ARG A 104 0.36 -11.03 -2.02
CA ARG A 104 -0.62 -12.09 -2.24
C ARG A 104 -1.58 -11.79 -3.40
N LEU A 105 -2.00 -10.53 -3.56
CA LEU A 105 -2.87 -10.10 -4.65
C LEU A 105 -2.14 -10.07 -6.00
N LEU A 106 -0.85 -9.73 -5.99
CA LEU A 106 -0.01 -9.59 -7.18
C LEU A 106 0.84 -10.83 -7.47
N ARG A 107 0.58 -11.96 -6.80
CA ARG A 107 1.32 -13.23 -6.89
C ARG A 107 1.48 -13.83 -8.28
N ALA A 108 0.69 -13.38 -9.26
CA ALA A 108 0.84 -13.77 -10.66
C ALA A 108 2.21 -13.31 -11.21
N ASP A 109 2.71 -12.17 -10.73
CA ASP A 109 4.06 -11.69 -10.96
C ASP A 109 4.94 -12.09 -9.77
N LYS A 110 5.62 -13.24 -9.91
CA LYS A 110 6.41 -13.83 -8.82
C LYS A 110 7.55 -12.91 -8.35
N ALA A 111 8.23 -12.25 -9.28
CA ALA A 111 9.34 -11.36 -8.95
C ALA A 111 8.88 -10.12 -8.19
N LEU A 112 7.72 -9.56 -8.55
CA LEU A 112 7.12 -8.48 -7.77
C LEU A 112 6.66 -8.97 -6.40
N ALA A 113 5.99 -10.11 -6.34
CA ALA A 113 5.52 -10.68 -5.08
C ALA A 113 6.66 -10.93 -4.09
N GLU A 114 7.81 -11.46 -4.56
CA GLU A 114 9.01 -11.65 -3.74
C GLU A 114 9.54 -10.31 -3.18
N LYS A 115 9.66 -9.27 -4.02
CA LYS A 115 10.06 -7.92 -3.56
C LYS A 115 9.12 -7.36 -2.48
N LEU A 116 7.82 -7.59 -2.63
CA LEU A 116 6.82 -7.14 -1.66
C LEU A 116 6.87 -7.96 -0.36
N ILE A 117 7.20 -9.26 -0.44
CA ILE A 117 7.44 -10.13 0.73
C ILE A 117 8.67 -9.66 1.51
N ASP A 118 9.74 -9.28 0.83
CA ASP A 118 10.94 -8.71 1.46
C ASP A 118 10.59 -7.43 2.24
N GLN A 119 9.76 -6.56 1.64
CA GLN A 119 9.24 -5.36 2.30
C GLN A 119 8.28 -5.67 3.47
N ALA A 120 7.60 -6.82 3.43
CA ALA A 120 6.77 -7.31 4.53
C ALA A 120 7.57 -7.94 5.68
N SER A 121 8.89 -8.09 5.55
CA SER A 121 9.75 -8.69 6.58
C SER A 121 10.94 -7.80 7.00
N PRO A 122 10.71 -6.51 7.33
CA PRO A 122 11.80 -5.59 7.62
C PRO A 122 12.56 -6.00 8.90
N PRO A 123 13.89 -5.81 8.94
CA PRO A 123 14.68 -6.12 10.12
C PRO A 123 14.33 -5.15 11.27
N ILE A 124 14.33 -5.67 12.49
CA ILE A 124 14.36 -4.84 13.69
C ILE A 124 15.81 -4.57 14.02
N GLN A 125 16.17 -3.29 14.06
CA GLN A 125 17.52 -2.84 14.38
C GLN A 125 17.56 -2.23 15.78
N SER A 126 18.64 -2.49 16.50
CA SER A 126 18.97 -1.78 17.74
C SER A 126 19.45 -0.36 17.47
N ARG A 127 19.61 0.46 18.51
CA ARG A 127 20.12 1.84 18.41
C ARG A 127 21.50 1.95 17.73
N VAL A 128 22.31 0.89 17.77
CA VAL A 128 23.63 0.83 17.13
C VAL A 128 23.59 0.21 15.73
N GLY A 129 22.40 -0.04 15.17
CA GLY A 129 22.22 -0.62 13.84
C GLY A 129 22.32 -2.15 13.77
N ALA A 130 22.64 -2.83 14.88
CA ALA A 130 22.70 -4.28 14.88
C ALA A 130 21.29 -4.89 14.69
N LYS A 131 21.16 -5.87 13.78
CA LYS A 131 19.92 -6.62 13.56
C LYS A 131 19.63 -7.50 14.77
N VAL A 132 18.51 -7.25 15.44
CA VAL A 132 18.07 -7.97 16.65
C VAL A 132 16.76 -8.73 16.44
N GLY A 133 16.15 -8.62 15.27
CA GLY A 133 14.93 -9.35 14.93
C GLY A 133 14.40 -9.00 13.55
N ALA A 134 13.15 -9.36 13.28
CA ALA A 134 12.41 -8.96 12.09
C ALA A 134 10.91 -8.89 12.42
N LEU A 135 10.20 -7.95 11.80
CA LEU A 135 8.74 -8.00 11.74
C LEU A 135 8.33 -9.05 10.70
N ARG A 136 7.21 -9.73 10.91
CA ARG A 136 6.69 -10.75 9.99
C ARG A 136 5.16 -10.74 9.98
N PRO A 137 4.52 -10.92 8.82
CA PRO A 137 3.09 -11.21 8.78
C PRO A 137 2.82 -12.59 9.38
N THR A 138 1.61 -12.79 9.89
CA THR A 138 1.15 -14.12 10.31
C THR A 138 0.83 -14.97 9.09
N VAL A 139 0.67 -16.28 9.29
CA VAL A 139 0.31 -17.24 8.22
C VAL A 139 -0.98 -16.88 7.48
N ALA A 140 -1.86 -16.07 8.06
CA ALA A 140 -3.07 -15.60 7.40
C ALA A 140 -2.78 -14.66 6.22
N LEU A 141 -1.61 -14.02 6.20
CA LEU A 141 -1.14 -13.10 5.17
C LEU A 141 0.16 -13.57 4.49
N ALA A 142 0.69 -14.73 4.86
CA ALA A 142 1.88 -15.34 4.27
C ALA A 142 1.59 -16.02 2.91
#